data_AF-A0A383AV71-F1
#
_entry.id   AF-A0A383AV71-F1
#
_cell.length_a   1.000
_cell.length_b   1.000
_cell.length_c   1.000
_cell.angle_alpha   90.00
_cell.angle_beta   90.00
_cell.angle_gamma   90.00
#
_symmetry.space_group_name_H-M   'P 1'
#
loop_
_entity.id
_entity.type
_entity.pdbx_description
1 polymer ?
#
loop_
_entity_poly.entity_id
_entity_poly.type
_entity_poly.pdbx_seq_one_letter_code
_entity_poly.pdbx_strand_id
1 'polypeptide(L)'
;VKTNNIDKIYNESNNIDEFVSGYFENLKKIINQLDIGSISGFIEEFSDSYEHNQTIFVAGNGGSSSTASTMANDIGFDIMKKTGDSKPLKIHALTENSSVITAIANDTGYENIFLNQLKIHYKQGDKLLVISASGNSKNLILAAEWVKERGGKVIGLLGFAG
;
A
#
# COMPACT_ATOMS: atom_id res chain seq x y z
N VAL A 1 -18.11 -18.72 7.41
CA VAL A 1 -16.87 -17.93 7.12
C VAL A 1 -15.68 -18.74 7.62
N LYS A 2 -14.49 -18.66 7.01
CA LYS A 2 -13.28 -19.23 7.64
C LYS A 2 -12.91 -18.34 8.83
N THR A 3 -12.98 -18.88 10.03
CA THR A 3 -12.47 -18.28 11.27
C THR A 3 -11.03 -17.82 11.04
N ASN A 4 -10.72 -16.54 11.29
CA ASN A 4 -9.35 -16.05 11.11
C ASN A 4 -8.47 -16.41 12.33
N ASN A 5 -7.15 -16.28 12.22
CA ASN A 5 -6.24 -16.69 13.29
C ASN A 5 -6.49 -15.92 14.61
N ILE A 6 -6.87 -14.65 14.55
CA ILE A 6 -7.15 -13.81 15.73
C ILE A 6 -8.47 -14.27 16.38
N ASP A 7 -9.51 -14.54 15.57
CA ASP A 7 -10.76 -15.14 16.07
C ASP A 7 -10.46 -16.47 16.78
N LYS A 8 -9.58 -17.30 16.22
CA LYS A 8 -9.19 -18.59 16.81
C LYS A 8 -8.51 -18.38 18.17
N ILE A 9 -7.48 -17.53 18.22
CA ILE A 9 -6.74 -17.21 19.46
C ILE A 9 -7.70 -16.67 20.53
N TYR A 10 -8.64 -15.79 20.16
CA TYR A 10 -9.65 -15.26 21.07
C TYR A 10 -10.57 -16.34 21.64
N ASN A 11 -11.10 -17.24 20.81
CA ASN A 11 -11.96 -18.34 21.26
C ASN A 11 -11.22 -19.46 22.02
N GLU A 12 -9.89 -19.54 21.91
CA GLU A 12 -9.04 -20.49 22.63
C GLU A 12 -8.45 -19.92 23.94
N SER A 13 -8.67 -18.62 24.24
CA SER A 13 -8.12 -17.95 25.42
C SER A 13 -9.14 -17.84 26.55
N ASN A 14 -8.74 -18.18 27.77
CA ASN A 14 -9.59 -18.12 28.97
C ASN A 14 -9.63 -16.70 29.59
N ASN A 15 -8.67 -15.85 29.22
CA ASN A 15 -8.50 -14.48 29.74
C ASN A 15 -7.73 -13.61 28.72
N ILE A 16 -7.57 -12.33 29.04
CA ILE A 16 -6.92 -11.35 28.16
C ILE A 16 -5.41 -11.57 28.02
N ASP A 17 -4.74 -12.08 29.05
CA ASP A 17 -3.28 -12.28 29.02
C ASP A 17 -2.89 -13.46 28.13
N GLU A 18 -3.70 -14.52 28.12
CA GLU A 18 -3.62 -15.62 27.16
C GLU A 18 -3.84 -15.13 25.72
N PHE A 19 -4.85 -14.27 25.48
CA PHE A 19 -5.11 -13.71 24.17
C PHE A 19 -3.96 -12.84 23.66
N VAL A 20 -3.43 -11.94 24.50
CA VAL A 20 -2.27 -11.09 24.19
C VAL A 20 -1.04 -11.94 23.88
N SER A 21 -0.79 -12.98 24.68
CA SER A 21 0.32 -13.91 24.47
C SER A 21 0.20 -14.66 23.14
N GLY A 22 -0.97 -15.25 22.86
CA GLY A 22 -1.24 -15.95 21.59
C GLY A 22 -1.17 -15.02 20.37
N TYR A 23 -1.64 -13.78 20.50
CA TYR A 23 -1.52 -12.76 19.46
C TYR A 23 -0.05 -12.41 19.16
N PHE A 24 0.78 -12.24 20.19
CA PHE A 24 2.22 -12.00 20.03
C PHE A 24 2.96 -13.20 19.39
N GLU A 25 2.63 -14.44 19.75
CA GLU A 25 3.22 -15.61 19.09
C GLU A 25 2.77 -15.72 17.61
N ASN A 26 1.52 -15.39 17.29
CA ASN A 26 1.05 -15.30 15.90
C ASN A 26 1.78 -14.18 15.12
N LEU A 27 2.04 -13.02 15.73
CA LEU A 27 2.85 -11.96 15.09
C LEU A 27 4.29 -12.42 14.85
N LYS A 28 4.96 -13.01 15.84
CA LYS A 28 6.32 -13.58 15.68
C LYS A 28 6.36 -14.60 14.54
N LYS A 29 5.37 -15.49 14.48
CA LYS A 29 5.24 -16.48 13.40
C LYS A 29 5.09 -15.84 12.03
N ILE A 30 4.26 -14.80 11.89
CA ILE A 30 4.08 -14.08 10.62
C ILE A 30 5.38 -13.38 10.21
N ILE A 31 6.05 -12.69 11.13
CA ILE A 31 7.33 -11.99 10.87
C ILE A 31 8.40 -13.00 10.41
N ASN A 32 8.51 -14.15 11.07
CA ASN A 32 9.42 -15.23 10.70
C ASN A 32 9.04 -15.97 9.39
N GLN A 33 7.91 -15.63 8.77
CA GLN A 33 7.44 -16.16 7.49
C GLN A 33 7.52 -15.13 6.34
N LEU A 34 7.97 -13.90 6.61
CA LEU A 34 8.19 -12.89 5.57
C LEU A 34 9.41 -13.28 4.72
N ASP A 35 9.24 -13.28 3.40
CA ASP A 35 10.35 -13.44 2.46
C ASP A 35 11.24 -12.18 2.47
N ILE A 36 12.48 -12.36 2.92
CA ILE A 36 13.49 -11.30 2.95
C ILE A 36 13.82 -10.80 1.54
N GLY A 37 13.74 -11.65 0.50
CA GLY A 37 13.93 -11.23 -0.89
C GLY A 37 12.91 -10.19 -1.34
N SER A 38 11.64 -10.42 -1.02
CA SER A 38 10.53 -9.48 -1.28
C SER A 38 10.67 -8.17 -0.49
N ILE A 39 11.21 -8.22 0.74
CA ILE A 39 11.50 -7.00 1.53
C ILE A 39 12.68 -6.21 0.93
N SER A 40 13.77 -6.88 0.52
CA SER A 40 14.88 -6.23 -0.19
C SER A 40 14.41 -5.60 -1.49
N GLY A 41 13.64 -6.33 -2.31
CA GLY A 41 13.07 -5.81 -3.55
C GLY A 41 12.14 -4.61 -3.34
N PHE A 42 11.35 -4.59 -2.26
CA PHE A 42 10.56 -3.41 -1.89
C PHE A 42 11.44 -2.19 -1.59
N ILE A 43 12.55 -2.37 -0.88
CA ILE A 43 13.51 -1.29 -0.56
C ILE A 43 14.25 -0.82 -1.82
N GLU A 44 14.69 -1.75 -2.68
CA GLU A 44 15.36 -1.47 -3.95
C GLU A 44 14.47 -0.62 -4.88
N GLU A 45 13.17 -0.91 -4.97
CA GLU A 45 12.24 -0.11 -5.78
C GLU A 45 12.07 1.33 -5.28
N PHE A 46 12.12 1.54 -3.96
CA PHE A 46 12.10 2.88 -3.37
C PHE A 46 13.42 3.65 -3.60
N SER A 47 14.56 2.96 -3.47
CA SER A 47 15.89 3.53 -3.75
C SER A 47 16.04 3.93 -5.22
N ASP A 48 15.64 3.07 -6.16
CA ASP A 48 15.66 3.37 -7.59
C ASP A 48 14.79 4.60 -7.94
N SER A 49 13.58 4.69 -7.37
CA SER A 49 12.72 5.86 -7.58
C SER A 49 13.28 7.12 -6.95
N TYR A 50 13.96 7.00 -5.81
CA TYR A 50 14.67 8.11 -5.21
C TYR A 50 15.81 8.59 -6.11
N GLU A 51 16.72 7.70 -6.50
CA GLU A 51 17.87 7.99 -7.38
C GLU A 51 17.42 8.68 -8.67
N HIS A 52 16.52 8.04 -9.42
CA HIS A 52 16.01 8.50 -10.71
C HIS A 52 14.94 9.60 -10.62
N ASN A 53 14.64 10.13 -9.42
CA ASN A 53 13.72 11.24 -9.20
C ASN A 53 12.28 10.96 -9.72
N GLN A 54 11.87 9.69 -9.69
CA GLN A 54 10.56 9.18 -10.10
C GLN A 54 9.52 9.40 -8.99
N THR A 55 8.24 9.28 -9.32
CA THR A 55 7.10 9.37 -8.39
C THR A 55 6.57 7.99 -8.03
N ILE A 56 6.43 7.69 -6.75
CA ILE A 56 5.68 6.53 -6.27
C ILE A 56 4.25 6.98 -5.95
N PHE A 57 3.28 6.56 -6.76
CA PHE A 57 1.87 6.73 -6.44
C PHE A 57 1.44 5.63 -5.46
N VAL A 58 0.70 5.96 -4.40
CA VAL A 58 0.23 5.00 -3.39
C VAL A 58 -1.29 4.97 -3.37
N ALA A 59 -1.89 3.78 -3.36
CA ALA A 59 -3.34 3.61 -3.34
C ALA A 59 -3.76 2.45 -2.43
N GLY A 60 -4.90 2.60 -1.76
CA GLY A 60 -5.48 1.59 -0.88
C GLY A 60 -6.93 1.93 -0.52
N ASN A 61 -7.68 0.95 -0.04
CA ASN A 61 -9.10 1.10 0.36
C ASN A 61 -9.28 0.94 1.88
N GLY A 62 -10.23 1.67 2.48
CA GLY A 62 -10.52 1.57 3.92
C GLY A 62 -9.30 1.89 4.77
N GLY A 63 -8.93 1.01 5.73
CA GLY A 63 -7.72 1.20 6.54
C GLY A 63 -6.44 1.31 5.70
N SER A 64 -6.34 0.58 4.58
CA SER A 64 -5.22 0.69 3.64
C SER A 64 -5.17 2.04 2.92
N SER A 65 -6.29 2.78 2.85
CA SER A 65 -6.31 4.17 2.39
C SER A 65 -5.53 5.06 3.35
N SER A 66 -5.81 4.97 4.65
CA SER A 66 -5.10 5.73 5.68
C SER A 66 -3.60 5.38 5.72
N THR A 67 -3.25 4.10 5.56
CA THR A 67 -1.84 3.67 5.45
C THR A 67 -1.13 4.28 4.23
N ALA A 68 -1.80 4.37 3.07
CA ALA A 68 -1.25 5.01 1.89
C ALA A 68 -0.97 6.51 2.14
N SER A 69 -1.90 7.20 2.80
CA SER A 69 -1.81 8.62 3.13
C SER A 69 -0.66 8.91 4.12
N THR A 70 -0.57 8.16 5.23
CA THR A 70 0.52 8.35 6.20
C THR A 70 1.88 7.97 5.62
N MET A 71 1.95 6.91 4.80
CA MET A 71 3.19 6.53 4.12
C MET A 71 3.69 7.63 3.17
N ALA A 72 2.79 8.29 2.43
CA ALA A 72 3.17 9.40 1.57
C ALA A 72 3.65 10.64 2.36
N ASN A 73 3.06 10.93 3.51
CA ASN A 73 3.55 11.98 4.41
C ASN A 73 4.96 11.66 4.95
N ASP A 74 5.11 10.46 5.53
CA ASP A 74 6.30 10.10 6.30
C ASP A 74 7.52 9.90 5.40
N ILE A 75 7.33 9.32 4.21
CA ILE A 75 8.40 9.09 3.22
C ILE A 75 8.59 10.31 2.31
N GLY A 76 7.55 11.13 2.09
CA GLY A 76 7.64 12.31 1.22
C GLY A 76 8.24 13.55 1.90
N PHE A 77 8.05 13.70 3.20
CA PHE A 77 8.43 14.90 3.96
C PHE A 77 9.25 14.59 5.23
N ASP A 78 8.73 13.78 6.15
CA ASP A 78 9.35 13.63 7.47
C ASP A 78 10.70 12.86 7.42
N ILE A 79 10.91 12.01 6.40
CA ILE A 79 12.21 11.35 6.18
C ILE A 79 13.35 12.35 5.94
N MET A 80 13.11 13.47 5.23
CA MET A 80 14.12 14.48 4.94
C MET A 80 14.66 15.11 6.22
N LYS A 81 13.76 15.40 7.16
CA LYS A 81 14.08 15.90 8.50
C LYS A 81 14.83 14.87 9.36
N LYS A 82 14.59 13.56 9.13
CA LYS A 82 15.25 12.46 9.84
C LYS A 82 16.64 12.12 9.29
N THR A 83 16.88 12.26 7.99
CA THR A 83 18.17 11.96 7.34
C THR A 83 19.09 13.17 7.23
N GLY A 84 18.52 14.39 7.19
CA GLY A 84 19.25 15.61 6.84
C GLY A 84 19.45 15.80 5.33
N ASP A 85 18.89 14.92 4.49
CA ASP A 85 18.90 15.11 3.03
C ASP A 85 17.83 16.14 2.61
N SER A 86 18.18 16.97 1.63
CA SER A 86 17.32 18.03 1.08
C SER A 86 16.60 17.63 -0.20
N LYS A 87 16.93 16.48 -0.80
CA LYS A 87 16.21 15.90 -1.93
C LYS A 87 15.02 15.07 -1.43
N PRO A 88 13.77 15.39 -1.82
CA PRO A 88 12.59 14.60 -1.45
C PRO A 88 12.51 13.29 -2.25
N LEU A 89 11.98 12.23 -1.62
CA LEU A 89 11.43 11.09 -2.35
C LEU A 89 10.00 11.46 -2.77
N LYS A 90 9.73 11.53 -4.08
CA LYS A 90 8.39 11.88 -4.56
C LYS A 90 7.44 10.71 -4.34
N ILE A 91 6.52 10.87 -3.40
CA ILE A 91 5.48 9.89 -3.11
C ILE A 91 4.13 10.60 -2.98
N HIS A 92 3.08 10.04 -3.57
CA HIS A 92 1.78 10.70 -3.66
C HIS A 92 0.63 9.72 -3.44
N ALA A 93 -0.13 9.94 -2.36
CA ALA A 93 -1.30 9.13 -2.03
C ALA A 93 -2.53 9.56 -2.85
N LEU A 94 -3.07 8.64 -3.65
CA LEU A 94 -4.25 8.85 -4.51
C LEU A 94 -5.59 8.85 -3.74
N THR A 95 -5.53 9.06 -2.42
CA THR A 95 -6.59 8.75 -1.44
C THR A 95 -7.15 9.97 -0.72
N GLU A 96 -6.44 11.11 -0.71
CA GLU A 96 -6.82 12.27 0.14
C GLU A 96 -7.78 13.26 -0.53
N ASN A 97 -7.76 13.38 -1.86
CA ASN A 97 -8.58 14.37 -2.57
C ASN A 97 -10.03 13.87 -2.75
N SER A 98 -10.84 14.06 -1.72
CA SER A 98 -12.25 13.66 -1.68
C SER A 98 -13.07 14.21 -2.85
N SER A 99 -12.82 15.44 -3.29
CA SER A 99 -13.49 16.04 -4.46
C SER A 99 -13.16 15.30 -5.76
N VAL A 100 -11.89 14.93 -5.96
CA VAL A 100 -11.46 14.16 -7.14
C VAL A 100 -12.00 12.73 -7.07
N ILE A 101 -11.95 12.08 -5.91
CA ILE A 101 -12.45 10.71 -5.72
C ILE A 101 -13.96 10.64 -5.94
N THR A 102 -14.73 11.60 -5.40
CA THR A 102 -16.20 11.62 -5.56
C THR A 102 -16.63 11.97 -6.98
N ALA A 103 -15.97 12.93 -7.65
CA ALA A 103 -16.22 13.24 -9.06
C ALA A 103 -15.94 12.03 -9.96
N ILE A 104 -14.76 11.41 -9.86
CA ILE A 104 -14.41 10.24 -10.67
C ILE A 104 -15.36 9.07 -10.40
N ALA A 105 -15.73 8.83 -9.13
CA ALA A 105 -16.65 7.76 -8.77
C ALA A 105 -18.08 7.99 -9.30
N ASN A 106 -18.55 9.23 -9.32
CA ASN A 106 -19.86 9.62 -9.87
C ASN A 106 -19.87 9.50 -11.41
N ASP A 107 -18.88 10.10 -12.07
CA ASP A 107 -18.88 10.29 -13.52
C ASP A 107 -18.40 9.05 -14.29
N THR A 108 -17.58 8.19 -13.65
CA THR A 108 -16.94 7.04 -14.31
C THR A 108 -16.96 5.74 -13.50
N GLY A 109 -17.56 5.71 -12.31
CA GLY A 109 -17.62 4.54 -11.43
C GLY A 109 -16.43 4.43 -10.45
N TYR A 110 -16.70 3.86 -9.27
CA TYR A 110 -15.73 3.78 -8.17
C TYR A 110 -14.50 2.91 -8.50
N GLU A 111 -14.60 2.00 -9.47
CA GLU A 111 -13.45 1.26 -10.00
C GLU A 111 -12.40 2.15 -10.69
N ASN A 112 -12.74 3.36 -11.11
CA ASN A 112 -11.84 4.23 -11.86
C ASN A 112 -11.11 5.28 -11.01
N ILE A 113 -11.35 5.37 -9.69
CA ILE A 113 -10.84 6.46 -8.83
C ILE A 113 -9.32 6.62 -8.84
N PHE A 114 -8.56 5.54 -8.82
CA PHE A 114 -7.09 5.59 -8.85
C PHE A 114 -6.58 5.67 -10.29
N LEU A 115 -7.21 4.92 -11.21
CA LEU A 115 -6.87 4.88 -12.63
C LEU A 115 -6.97 6.27 -13.30
N ASN A 116 -8.04 7.01 -13.08
CA ASN A 116 -8.21 8.32 -13.71
C ASN A 116 -7.31 9.41 -13.09
N GLN A 117 -6.89 9.28 -11.83
CA GLN A 117 -5.82 10.12 -11.27
C GLN A 117 -4.45 9.80 -11.89
N LEU A 118 -4.12 8.51 -12.05
CA LEU A 118 -2.88 8.09 -12.71
C LEU A 118 -2.79 8.61 -14.15
N LYS A 119 -3.89 8.56 -14.93
CA LYS A 119 -3.94 9.15 -16.30
C LYS A 119 -3.57 10.64 -16.37
N ILE A 120 -3.70 11.39 -15.27
CA ILE A 120 -3.39 12.83 -15.21
C ILE A 120 -1.95 13.07 -14.73
N HIS A 121 -1.46 12.28 -13.77
CA HIS A 121 -0.23 12.58 -13.03
C HIS A 121 0.97 11.68 -13.38
N TYR A 122 0.74 10.46 -13.85
CA TYR A 122 1.76 9.43 -14.07
C TYR A 122 2.63 9.71 -15.31
N LYS A 123 3.94 9.47 -15.18
CA LYS A 123 4.95 9.63 -16.22
C LYS A 123 5.76 8.35 -16.39
N GLN A 124 6.45 8.20 -17.53
CA GLN A 124 7.31 7.04 -17.76
C GLN A 124 8.40 6.95 -16.67
N GLY A 125 8.48 5.80 -16.01
CA GLY A 125 9.39 5.56 -14.88
C GLY A 125 8.77 5.79 -13.50
N ASP A 126 7.61 6.44 -13.38
CA ASP A 126 6.87 6.47 -12.13
C ASP A 126 6.39 5.04 -11.76
N LYS A 127 6.06 4.81 -10.48
CA LYS A 127 5.65 3.51 -9.93
C LYS A 127 4.32 3.59 -9.22
N LEU A 128 3.64 2.45 -9.09
CA LEU A 128 2.40 2.33 -8.31
C LEU A 128 2.58 1.32 -7.18
N LEU A 129 2.39 1.76 -5.94
CA LEU A 129 2.26 0.93 -4.76
C LEU A 129 0.79 0.74 -4.40
N VAL A 130 0.29 -0.50 -4.48
CA VAL A 130 -1.05 -0.86 -4.03
C VAL A 130 -1.01 -1.54 -2.66
N ILE A 131 -1.85 -1.05 -1.73
CA ILE A 131 -2.04 -1.64 -0.40
C ILE A 131 -3.44 -2.25 -0.36
N SER A 132 -3.52 -3.58 -0.34
CA SER A 132 -4.79 -4.31 -0.42
C SER A 132 -4.78 -5.59 0.42
N ALA A 133 -5.48 -5.57 1.54
CA ALA A 133 -5.60 -6.75 2.41
C ALA A 133 -6.16 -8.00 1.70
N SER A 134 -6.93 -7.84 0.61
CA SER A 134 -7.58 -8.93 -0.11
C SER A 134 -7.09 -9.17 -1.54
N GLY A 135 -6.24 -8.30 -2.10
CA GLY A 135 -5.83 -8.28 -3.52
C GLY A 135 -6.95 -7.95 -4.53
N ASN A 136 -8.18 -8.38 -4.26
CA ASN A 136 -9.33 -8.41 -5.17
C ASN A 136 -10.06 -7.06 -5.37
N SER A 137 -9.42 -5.93 -5.04
CA SER A 137 -10.04 -4.61 -5.15
C SER A 137 -10.01 -4.10 -6.60
N LYS A 138 -11.14 -4.10 -7.31
CA LYS A 138 -11.24 -3.71 -8.74
C LYS A 138 -10.56 -2.36 -9.07
N ASN A 139 -10.65 -1.37 -8.18
CA ASN A 139 -10.01 -0.07 -8.37
C ASN A 139 -8.47 -0.08 -8.29
N LEU A 140 -7.89 -1.00 -7.50
CA LEU A 140 -6.45 -1.22 -7.44
C LEU A 140 -5.97 -2.12 -8.59
N ILE A 141 -6.79 -3.10 -9.00
CA ILE A 141 -6.51 -3.97 -10.15
C ILE A 141 -6.41 -3.15 -11.44
N LEU A 142 -7.44 -2.36 -11.79
CA LEU A 142 -7.44 -1.55 -13.01
C LEU A 142 -6.30 -0.52 -13.05
N ALA A 143 -5.92 0.04 -11.89
CA ALA A 143 -4.75 0.91 -11.76
C ALA A 143 -3.44 0.15 -12.00
N ALA A 144 -3.29 -1.05 -11.44
CA ALA A 144 -2.12 -1.90 -11.62
C ALA A 144 -1.96 -2.42 -13.06
N GLU A 145 -3.06 -2.81 -13.71
CA GLU A 145 -3.08 -3.24 -15.11
C GLU A 145 -2.63 -2.10 -16.03
N TRP A 146 -3.22 -0.91 -15.88
CA TRP A 146 -2.86 0.28 -16.66
C TRP A 146 -1.40 0.72 -16.49
N VAL A 147 -0.82 0.57 -15.30
CA VAL A 147 0.62 0.85 -15.08
C VAL A 147 1.49 -0.21 -15.78
N LYS A 148 1.14 -1.49 -15.67
CA LYS A 148 1.86 -2.60 -16.35
C LYS A 148 1.82 -2.48 -17.87
N GLU A 149 0.69 -2.09 -18.46
CA GLU A 149 0.54 -1.79 -19.89
C GLU A 149 1.56 -0.75 -20.42
N ARG A 150 2.05 0.13 -19.54
CA ARG A 150 3.01 1.21 -19.86
C ARG A 150 4.45 0.85 -19.51
N GLY A 151 4.72 -0.41 -19.19
CA GLY A 151 6.02 -0.88 -18.71
C GLY A 151 6.39 -0.35 -17.33
N GLY A 152 5.42 0.19 -16.58
CA GLY A 152 5.62 0.71 -15.22
C GLY A 152 5.68 -0.40 -14.17
N LYS A 153 6.40 -0.15 -13.07
CA LYS A 153 6.43 -1.07 -11.93
C LYS A 153 5.17 -0.93 -11.08
N VAL A 154 4.58 -2.08 -10.72
CA VAL A 154 3.60 -2.18 -9.64
C VAL A 154 4.22 -2.94 -8.47
N ILE A 155 4.08 -2.38 -7.27
CA ILE A 155 4.51 -2.94 -5.99
C ILE A 155 3.24 -3.28 -5.20
N GLY A 156 3.16 -4.46 -4.59
CA GLY A 156 1.97 -4.91 -3.85
C GLY A 156 2.26 -5.18 -2.38
N LEU A 157 1.56 -4.49 -1.49
CA LEU A 157 1.44 -4.86 -0.07
C LEU A 157 0.09 -5.55 0.12
N LEU A 158 0.13 -6.88 0.09
CA LEU A 158 -1.02 -7.77 -0.07
C LEU A 158 -1.26 -8.64 1.15
N GLY A 159 -2.41 -9.32 1.20
CA GLY A 159 -2.81 -10.16 2.33
C GLY A 159 -3.78 -11.28 1.95
N PHE A 160 -4.08 -12.12 2.93
CA PHE A 160 -4.90 -13.35 2.80
C PHE A 160 -4.40 -14.32 1.70
N ALA A 161 -4.89 -14.15 0.47
CA ALA A 161 -4.55 -14.94 -0.71
C ALA A 161 -4.62 -14.08 -1.99
N GLY A 162 -4.39 -12.77 -1.84
CA GLY A 162 -4.36 -11.78 -2.90
C GLY A 162 -2.96 -11.51 -3.42
#